data_AF-A0A1I8ARZ4-F1
#
_entry.id   AF-A0A1I8ARZ4-F1
#
_cell.length_a   1.000
_cell.length_b   1.000
_cell.length_c   1.000
_cell.angle_alpha   90.00
_cell.angle_beta   90.00
_cell.angle_gamma   90.00
#
_symmetry.space_group_name_H-M   'P 1'
#
loop_
_entity.id
_entity.type
_entity.pdbx_description
1 polymer ?
#
loop_
_entity_poly.entity_id
_entity_poly.type
_entity_poly.pdbx_seq_one_letter_code
_entity_poly.pdbx_strand_id
1 'polypeptide(L)'
;MDLSESKASPLDPEVLDRFVFTRYFGLTPSNINDALYNIVVKSWEAVVADKFLPAVESSSPEAKDAFKVTCMKKIFMDGKLVIALDQITKYLFSYAMRVPRTMTLPQDLPQLKKPNDEKEILKRLRKTQKEIMDLEEELHNLTYEADSYEKANAVMDVIVSLK
;
A
#
# COMPACT_ATOMS: atom_id res chain seq x y z
N MET A 1 29.80 18.22 29.45
CA MET A 1 29.85 17.14 28.45
C MET A 1 28.47 17.06 27.86
N ASP A 2 28.39 17.53 26.62
CA ASP A 2 27.15 17.74 25.88
C ASP A 2 26.38 16.43 25.70
N LEU A 3 25.14 16.46 26.17
CA LEU A 3 24.08 15.62 25.62
C LEU A 3 23.87 16.14 24.20
N SER A 4 24.38 15.39 23.22
CA SER A 4 24.14 15.65 21.81
C SER A 4 22.64 15.67 21.55
N GLU A 5 22.08 16.87 21.56
CA GLU A 5 20.80 17.23 20.96
C GLU A 5 20.85 16.76 19.51
N SER A 6 20.34 15.55 19.28
CA SER A 6 19.87 15.16 17.96
C SER A 6 18.74 16.13 17.64
N LYS A 7 19.07 17.19 16.89
CA LYS A 7 18.12 18.11 16.27
C LYS A 7 17.29 17.31 15.26
N ALA A 8 16.30 16.59 15.76
CA ALA A 8 15.18 16.17 14.95
C ALA A 8 14.49 17.44 14.45
N SER A 9 14.51 17.65 13.14
CA SER A 9 13.80 18.73 12.47
C SER A 9 12.31 18.68 12.88
N PRO A 10 11.65 19.80 13.22
CA PRO A 10 10.32 19.79 13.83
C PRO A 10 9.17 19.43 12.85
N LEU A 11 9.49 18.80 11.71
CA LEU A 11 8.57 18.56 10.59
C LEU A 11 8.66 17.15 10.00
N ASP A 12 9.29 16.20 10.69
CA ASP A 12 9.10 14.78 10.33
C ASP A 12 7.90 14.23 11.11
N PRO A 13 6.75 13.97 10.45
CA PRO A 13 5.68 13.24 11.09
C PRO A 13 6.21 11.82 11.32
N GLU A 14 6.63 11.51 12.55
CA GLU A 14 6.91 10.13 12.93
C GLU A 14 5.69 9.28 12.56
N VAL A 15 5.91 8.45 11.55
CA VAL A 15 5.29 7.20 11.06
C VAL A 15 4.05 6.61 11.77
N LEU A 16 3.74 6.99 13.01
CA LEU A 16 2.54 6.57 13.75
C LEU A 16 1.22 6.91 13.05
N ASP A 17 1.14 8.00 12.29
CA ASP A 17 -0.13 8.47 11.70
C ASP A 17 -0.64 7.55 10.58
N ARG A 18 0.24 6.84 9.85
CA ARG A 18 -0.20 6.01 8.71
C ARG A 18 -0.97 4.76 9.14
N PHE A 19 -0.53 4.10 10.21
CA PHE A 19 -1.19 2.88 10.70
C PHE A 19 -2.51 3.20 11.41
N VAL A 20 -2.53 4.27 12.21
CA VAL A 20 -3.74 4.73 12.90
C VAL A 20 -4.78 5.22 11.89
N PHE A 21 -4.35 5.99 10.88
CA PHE A 21 -5.22 6.44 9.81
C PHE A 21 -5.76 5.28 8.98
N THR A 22 -4.91 4.33 8.56
CA THR A 22 -5.37 3.15 7.79
C THR A 22 -6.35 2.31 8.61
N ARG A 23 -6.11 2.12 9.91
CA ARG A 23 -7.02 1.38 10.79
C ARG A 23 -8.35 2.10 11.00
N TYR A 24 -8.35 3.43 11.02
CA TYR A 24 -9.56 4.22 11.28
C TYR A 24 -10.39 4.51 10.02
N PHE A 25 -9.73 4.90 8.93
CA PHE A 25 -10.37 5.31 7.68
C PHE A 25 -10.36 4.23 6.60
N GLY A 26 -9.63 3.12 6.79
CA GLY A 26 -9.50 2.06 5.79
C GLY A 26 -8.72 2.47 4.54
N LEU A 27 -8.02 3.61 4.58
CA LEU A 27 -7.34 4.21 3.44
C LEU A 27 -5.87 4.42 3.78
N THR A 28 -4.97 4.10 2.85
CA THR A 28 -3.55 4.45 2.97
C THR A 28 -3.23 5.73 2.20
N PRO A 29 -2.13 6.44 2.53
CA PRO A 29 -1.67 7.56 1.72
C PRO A 29 -1.47 7.20 0.24
N SER A 30 -1.01 5.99 -0.03
CA SER A 30 -0.85 5.48 -1.40
C SER A 30 -2.20 5.38 -2.12
N ASN A 31 -3.25 4.87 -1.46
CA ASN A 31 -4.58 4.79 -2.07
C ASN A 31 -5.14 6.16 -2.45
N ILE A 32 -4.89 7.18 -1.61
CA ILE A 32 -5.34 8.55 -1.87
C ILE A 32 -4.56 9.15 -3.05
N ASN A 33 -3.24 8.92 -3.09
CA ASN A 33 -2.41 9.37 -4.19
C ASN A 33 -2.85 8.73 -5.52
N ASP A 34 -3.11 7.42 -5.52
CA ASP A 34 -3.62 6.69 -6.70
C ASP A 34 -4.99 7.23 -7.15
N ALA A 35 -5.88 7.52 -6.20
CA ALA A 35 -7.19 8.09 -6.51
C ALA A 35 -7.07 9.48 -7.15
N LEU A 36 -6.25 10.37 -6.56
CA LEU A 36 -6.01 11.71 -7.10
C LEU A 36 -5.35 11.65 -8.48
N TYR A 37 -4.36 10.77 -8.65
CA TYR A 37 -3.73 10.52 -9.93
C TYR A 37 -4.75 10.13 -10.99
N ASN A 38 -5.61 9.14 -10.69
CA ASN A 38 -6.64 8.67 -11.62
C ASN A 38 -7.64 9.77 -11.98
N ILE A 39 -8.03 10.61 -11.02
CA ILE A 39 -8.93 11.75 -11.28
C ILE A 39 -8.27 12.76 -12.22
N VAL A 40 -7.00 13.11 -11.98
CA VAL A 40 -6.26 14.06 -12.81
C VAL A 40 -6.11 13.51 -14.23
N VAL A 41 -5.73 12.24 -14.39
CA VAL A 41 -5.56 11.62 -15.70
C VAL A 41 -6.88 11.58 -16.48
N LYS A 42 -7.99 11.18 -15.83
CA LYS A 42 -9.32 11.18 -16.47
C LYS A 42 -9.77 12.58 -16.87
N SER A 43 -9.54 13.57 -16.00
CA SER A 43 -9.88 14.96 -16.28
C SER A 43 -9.06 15.51 -17.45
N TRP A 44 -7.77 15.17 -17.51
CA TRP A 44 -6.91 15.54 -18.63
C TRP A 44 -7.34 14.88 -19.94
N GLU A 45 -7.68 13.59 -19.91
CA GLU A 45 -8.19 12.90 -21.09
C GLU A 45 -9.46 13.56 -21.62
N ALA A 46 -10.40 13.91 -20.75
CA ALA A 46 -11.62 14.62 -21.13
C ALA A 46 -11.32 15.98 -21.78
N VAL A 47 -10.38 16.75 -21.21
CA VAL A 47 -9.96 18.03 -21.78
C VAL A 47 -9.29 17.86 -23.15
N VAL A 48 -8.45 16.83 -23.32
CA VAL A 48 -7.82 16.52 -24.61
C VAL A 48 -8.87 16.13 -25.66
N ALA A 49 -9.86 15.33 -25.28
CA ALA A 49 -10.96 14.91 -26.15
C ALA A 49 -11.88 16.06 -26.56
N ASP A 50 -12.28 16.91 -25.61
CA ASP A 50 -13.30 17.93 -25.86
C ASP A 50 -12.75 19.22 -26.46
N LYS A 51 -11.50 19.60 -26.13
CA LYS A 51 -10.94 20.90 -26.52
C LYS A 51 -9.81 20.80 -27.52
N PHE A 52 -8.90 19.83 -27.36
CA PHE A 52 -7.70 19.77 -28.16
C PHE A 52 -7.88 18.97 -29.45
N LEU A 53 -8.55 17.81 -29.39
CA LEU A 53 -8.80 16.96 -30.56
C LEU A 53 -9.65 17.65 -31.66
N PRO A 54 -10.70 18.41 -31.34
CA PRO A 54 -11.48 19.14 -32.35
C PRO A 54 -10.71 20.29 -33.01
N ALA A 55 -9.69 20.84 -32.33
CA ALA A 55 -8.85 21.92 -32.85
C ALA A 55 -7.76 21.43 -33.83
N VAL A 56 -7.58 20.12 -34.01
CA VAL A 56 -6.63 19.56 -34.96
C VAL A 56 -7.27 19.48 -36.34
N GLU A 57 -6.83 20.34 -37.27
CA GLU A 57 -7.29 20.42 -38.67
C GLU A 57 -6.84 19.23 -39.55
N SER A 58 -6.39 18.12 -38.96
CA SER A 58 -5.97 16.93 -39.71
C SER A 58 -7.15 16.05 -40.10
N SER A 59 -7.18 15.59 -41.35
CA SER A 59 -8.16 14.60 -41.83
C SER A 59 -7.74 13.15 -41.59
N SER A 60 -6.47 12.89 -41.24
CA SER A 60 -5.98 11.54 -40.95
C SER A 60 -6.34 11.15 -39.50
N PRO A 61 -7.05 10.03 -39.29
CA PRO A 61 -7.28 9.47 -37.96
C PRO A 61 -5.97 9.16 -37.21
N GLU A 62 -4.95 8.63 -37.91
CA GLU A 62 -3.67 8.28 -37.28
C GLU A 62 -2.94 9.51 -36.71
N ALA A 63 -3.02 10.65 -37.41
CA ALA A 63 -2.43 11.90 -36.94
C ALA A 63 -3.15 12.45 -35.70
N LYS A 64 -4.48 12.29 -35.62
CA LYS A 64 -5.25 12.68 -34.42
C LYS A 64 -4.93 11.78 -33.23
N ASP A 65 -4.77 10.48 -33.45
CA ASP A 65 -4.39 9.53 -32.40
C ASP A 65 -2.97 9.78 -31.90
N ALA A 66 -2.01 10.03 -32.81
CA ALA A 66 -0.65 10.41 -32.43
C ALA A 66 -0.61 11.71 -31.61
N PHE A 67 -1.44 12.69 -31.98
CA PHE A 67 -1.61 13.93 -31.23
C PHE A 67 -2.22 13.69 -29.84
N LYS A 68 -3.29 12.89 -29.73
CA LYS A 68 -3.89 12.51 -28.45
C LYS A 68 -2.84 11.88 -27.52
N VAL A 69 -2.08 10.90 -28.01
CA VAL A 69 -1.02 10.23 -27.25
C VAL A 69 0.04 11.22 -26.78
N THR A 70 0.43 12.18 -27.64
CA THR A 70 1.43 13.20 -27.30
C THR A 70 0.92 14.16 -26.21
N CYS A 71 -0.32 14.63 -26.32
CA CYS A 71 -0.95 15.46 -25.29
C CYS A 71 -1.12 14.71 -23.97
N MET A 72 -1.49 13.43 -24.01
CA MET A 72 -1.56 12.60 -22.81
C MET A 72 -0.19 12.41 -22.17
N LYS A 73 0.89 12.27 -22.95
CA LYS A 73 2.25 12.19 -22.40
C LYS A 73 2.73 13.48 -21.74
N LYS A 74 2.28 14.65 -22.23
CA LYS A 74 2.72 15.95 -21.68
C LYS A 74 2.38 16.15 -20.21
N ILE A 75 1.29 15.58 -19.70
CA ILE A 75 0.96 15.71 -18.27
C ILE A 75 1.94 14.96 -17.36
N PHE A 76 2.64 13.97 -17.91
CA PHE A 76 3.64 13.17 -17.21
C PHE A 76 5.07 13.68 -17.44
N MET A 77 5.29 14.59 -18.40
CA MET A 77 6.62 15.16 -18.64
C MET A 77 7.08 15.95 -17.40
N ASP A 78 8.37 15.82 -17.10
CA ASP A 78 9.07 16.44 -15.97
C ASP A 78 8.73 15.94 -14.57
N GLY A 79 7.86 14.94 -14.41
CA GLY A 79 7.50 14.38 -13.09
C GLY A 79 6.81 15.37 -12.14
N LYS A 80 6.47 16.58 -12.61
CA LYS A 80 5.85 17.65 -11.80
C LYS A 80 4.53 17.22 -11.19
N LEU A 81 3.73 16.43 -11.94
CA LEU A 81 2.47 15.89 -11.43
C LEU A 81 2.72 15.00 -10.20
N VAL A 82 3.71 14.10 -10.27
CA VAL A 82 4.04 13.20 -9.17
C VAL A 82 4.48 13.99 -7.94
N ILE A 83 5.34 15.00 -8.12
CA ILE A 83 5.80 15.87 -7.03
C ILE A 83 4.63 16.65 -6.42
N ALA A 84 3.74 17.20 -7.25
CA ALA A 84 2.57 17.95 -6.77
C ALA A 84 1.61 17.06 -5.98
N LEU A 85 1.34 15.84 -6.47
CA LEU A 85 0.49 14.88 -5.78
C LEU A 85 1.10 14.40 -4.45
N ASP A 86 2.41 14.18 -4.41
CA ASP A 86 3.11 13.82 -3.17
C ASP A 86 3.03 14.95 -2.13
N GLN A 87 3.25 16.20 -2.57
CA GLN A 87 3.09 17.37 -1.69
C GLN A 87 1.65 17.50 -1.17
N ILE A 88 0.64 17.40 -2.04
CA ILE A 88 -0.77 17.44 -1.63
C ILE A 88 -1.06 16.35 -0.60
N THR A 89 -0.60 15.12 -0.87
CA THR A 89 -0.76 13.99 0.04
C THR A 89 -0.10 14.32 1.39
N LYS A 90 1.15 14.80 1.39
CA LYS A 90 1.85 15.20 2.61
C LYS A 90 1.09 16.26 3.41
N TYR A 91 0.56 17.30 2.74
CA TYR A 91 -0.25 18.33 3.40
C TYR A 91 -1.55 17.77 3.99
N LEU A 92 -2.25 16.92 3.22
CA LEU A 92 -3.50 16.31 3.65
C LEU A 92 -3.31 15.51 4.95
N PHE A 93 -2.25 14.69 5.01
CA PHE A 93 -1.92 13.90 6.21
C PHE A 93 -1.35 14.73 7.36
N SER A 94 -0.65 15.82 7.06
CA SER A 94 -0.05 16.66 8.11
C SER A 94 -1.08 17.55 8.82
N TYR A 95 -2.15 17.96 8.12
CA TYR A 95 -3.06 19.00 8.59
C TYR A 95 -4.53 18.59 8.65
N ALA A 96 -5.07 17.97 7.60
CA ALA A 96 -6.51 17.69 7.50
C ALA A 96 -6.88 16.33 8.11
N MET A 97 -6.02 15.34 7.93
CA MET A 97 -6.27 13.93 8.26
C MET A 97 -5.40 13.42 9.41
N ARG A 98 -4.79 14.34 10.15
CA ARG A 98 -3.94 14.04 11.29
C ARG A 98 -4.78 13.63 12.49
N VAL A 99 -4.43 12.53 13.14
CA VAL A 99 -4.94 12.22 14.49
C VAL A 99 -3.97 12.83 15.52
N PRO A 100 -4.40 13.80 16.34
CA PRO A 100 -3.51 14.37 17.36
C PRO A 100 -3.03 13.29 18.33
N ARG A 101 -1.74 13.32 18.68
CA ARG A 101 -1.14 12.32 19.62
C ARG A 101 -1.80 12.30 21.00
N THR A 102 -2.42 13.42 21.39
CA THR A 102 -3.14 13.55 22.66
C THR A 102 -4.55 12.96 22.61
N MET A 103 -5.03 12.56 21.43
CA MET A 103 -6.36 12.02 21.24
C MET A 103 -6.30 10.49 21.20
N THR A 104 -6.98 9.84 22.13
CA THR A 104 -7.22 8.40 22.05
C THR A 104 -8.47 8.15 21.24
N LEU A 105 -8.37 7.31 20.21
CA LEU A 105 -9.52 6.89 19.43
C LEU A 105 -10.46 6.02 20.28
N PRO A 106 -11.80 6.09 20.07
CA PRO A 106 -12.77 5.28 20.81
C PRO A 106 -12.48 3.78 20.78
N GLN A 107 -11.88 3.31 19.69
CA GLN A 107 -11.51 1.90 19.45
C GLN A 107 -10.35 1.44 20.36
N ASP A 108 -9.52 2.36 20.83
CA ASP A 108 -8.32 2.10 21.64
C ASP A 108 -8.56 2.37 23.14
N LEU A 109 -9.71 2.97 23.50
CA LEU A 109 -10.14 3.13 24.89
C LEU A 109 -10.15 1.82 25.70
N PRO A 110 -10.55 0.65 25.14
CA PRO A 110 -10.47 -0.62 25.87
C PRO A 110 -9.02 -1.07 26.12
N GLN A 111 -8.06 -0.63 25.29
CA GLN A 111 -6.65 -1.00 25.42
C GLN A 111 -5.97 -0.22 26.55
N LEU A 112 -6.39 1.04 26.78
CA LEU A 112 -5.95 1.85 27.94
C LEU A 112 -6.33 1.23 29.30
N LYS A 113 -7.39 0.42 29.34
CA LYS A 113 -7.87 -0.23 30.56
C LYS A 113 -7.10 -1.50 30.92
N LYS A 114 -6.29 -2.03 30.00
CA LYS A 114 -5.42 -3.17 30.30
C LYS A 114 -4.14 -2.63 30.92
N PRO A 115 -3.71 -3.13 32.10
CA PRO A 115 -2.41 -2.75 32.63
C PRO A 115 -1.34 -3.09 31.59
N ASN A 116 -0.54 -2.09 31.27
CA ASN A 116 0.55 -2.17 30.31
C ASN A 116 1.75 -2.86 31.00
N ASP A 117 1.54 -4.09 31.51
CA ASP A 117 2.63 -4.87 32.06
C ASP A 117 3.45 -5.41 30.89
N GLU A 118 4.48 -4.63 30.55
CA GLU A 118 5.42 -4.89 29.45
C GLU A 118 5.95 -6.34 29.49
N LYS A 119 6.11 -6.91 30.70
CA LYS A 119 6.53 -8.30 30.88
C LYS A 119 5.51 -9.29 30.39
N GLU A 120 4.22 -9.02 30.61
CA GLU A 120 3.15 -9.90 30.15
C GLU A 120 2.94 -9.81 28.64
N ILE A 121 3.08 -8.62 28.05
CA ILE A 121 3.07 -8.42 26.60
C ILE A 121 4.23 -9.19 25.96
N LEU A 122 5.45 -9.03 26.46
CA LEU A 122 6.62 -9.76 25.96
C LEU A 122 6.47 -11.27 26.10
N LYS A 123 5.86 -11.75 27.19
CA LYS A 123 5.59 -13.18 27.40
C LYS A 123 4.59 -13.72 26.38
N ARG A 124 3.52 -12.98 26.11
CA ARG A 124 2.54 -13.35 25.07
C ARG A 124 3.18 -13.35 23.69
N LEU A 125 3.98 -12.33 23.38
CA LEU A 125 4.67 -12.19 22.09
C LEU A 125 5.63 -13.37 21.83
N ARG A 126 6.42 -13.77 22.84
CA ARG A 126 7.27 -14.97 22.77
C ARG A 126 6.47 -16.26 22.60
N LYS A 127 5.33 -16.39 23.29
CA LYS A 127 4.46 -17.57 23.17
C LYS A 127 3.93 -17.69 21.75
N THR A 128 3.40 -16.60 21.20
CA THR A 128 2.88 -16.57 19.82
C THR A 128 3.97 -16.78 18.78
N GLN A 129 5.17 -16.24 18.97
CA GLN A 129 6.31 -16.53 18.08
C GLN A 129 6.65 -18.02 18.04
N LYS A 130 6.61 -18.69 19.20
CA LYS A 130 6.83 -20.13 19.26
C LYS A 130 5.72 -20.91 18.54
N GLU A 131 4.47 -20.54 18.77
CA GLU A 131 3.31 -21.16 18.09
C GLU A 131 3.41 -21.01 16.56
N ILE A 132 3.87 -19.85 16.06
CA ILE A 132 4.10 -19.64 14.62
C ILE A 132 5.19 -20.60 14.10
N MET A 133 6.31 -20.72 14.81
CA MET A 133 7.39 -21.63 14.40
C MET A 133 6.93 -23.09 14.36
N ASP A 134 6.18 -23.52 15.38
CA ASP A 134 5.66 -24.89 15.46
C ASP A 134 4.68 -25.17 14.29
N LEU A 135 3.83 -24.20 13.93
CA LEU A 135 2.92 -24.30 12.79
C LEU A 135 3.63 -24.28 11.43
N GLU A 136 4.71 -23.51 11.28
CA GLU A 136 5.53 -23.51 10.07
C GLU A 136 6.21 -24.86 9.85
N GLU A 137 6.68 -25.50 10.92
CA GLU A 137 7.25 -26.84 10.89
C GLU A 137 6.19 -27.89 10.50
N GLU A 138 4.99 -27.81 11.08
CA GLU A 138 3.88 -28.70 10.71
C GLU A 138 3.47 -28.54 9.25
N LEU A 139 3.38 -27.30 8.76
CA LEU A 139 3.08 -27.00 7.35
C LEU A 139 4.17 -27.56 6.43
N HIS A 140 5.44 -27.45 6.81
CA HIS A 140 6.56 -28.02 6.04
C HIS A 140 6.44 -29.55 5.94
N ASN A 141 6.15 -30.23 7.05
CA ASN A 141 5.99 -31.68 7.08
C ASN A 141 4.80 -32.15 6.25
N LEU A 142 3.64 -31.49 6.35
CA LEU A 142 2.47 -31.79 5.54
C LEU A 142 2.71 -31.59 4.04
N THR A 143 3.48 -30.56 3.68
CA THR A 143 3.86 -30.32 2.28
C THR A 143 4.75 -31.44 1.75
N TYR A 144 5.73 -31.89 2.54
CA TYR A 144 6.59 -33.01 2.19
C TYR A 144 5.79 -34.33 2.03
N GLU A 145 4.83 -34.58 2.93
CA GLU A 145 3.95 -35.73 2.82
C GLU A 145 3.08 -35.67 1.55
N ALA A 146 2.49 -34.51 1.24
CA ALA A 146 1.70 -34.33 0.03
C ALA A 146 2.50 -34.64 -1.25
N ASP A 147 3.73 -34.11 -1.36
CA ASP A 147 4.64 -34.41 -2.47
C ASP A 147 4.99 -35.90 -2.57
N SER A 148 5.13 -36.58 -1.44
CA SER A 148 5.39 -38.02 -1.37
C SER A 148 4.19 -38.84 -1.86
N TYR A 149 2.98 -38.47 -1.44
CA TYR A 149 1.74 -39.09 -1.91
C TYR A 149 1.52 -38.87 -3.41
N GLU A 150 1.81 -37.67 -3.93
CA GLU A 150 1.68 -37.38 -5.36
C GLU A 150 2.63 -38.26 -6.18
N LYS A 151 3.88 -38.41 -5.75
CA LYS A 151 4.85 -39.32 -6.39
C LYS A 151 4.40 -40.79 -6.31
N ALA A 152 3.86 -41.22 -5.17
CA ALA A 152 3.36 -42.58 -5.01
C ALA A 152 2.15 -42.88 -5.92
N ASN A 153 1.24 -41.91 -6.05
CA ASN A 153 0.09 -42.01 -6.96
C ASN A 153 0.54 -42.04 -8.43
N ALA A 154 1.50 -41.21 -8.83
CA ALA A 154 2.06 -41.24 -10.17
C ALA A 154 2.67 -42.61 -10.52
N VAL A 155 3.34 -43.27 -9.57
CA VAL A 155 3.87 -44.63 -9.75
C VAL A 155 2.73 -45.65 -9.88
N MET A 156 1.69 -45.53 -9.05
CA MET A 156 0.51 -46.41 -9.13
C MET A 156 -0.23 -46.29 -10.47
N ASP A 157 -0.42 -45.08 -10.98
CA ASP A 157 -1.07 -44.85 -12.28
C ASP A 157 -0.29 -45.51 -13.42
N VAL A 158 1.05 -45.45 -13.40
CA VAL A 158 1.90 -46.16 -14.37
C VAL A 158 1.71 -47.67 -14.26
N ILE A 159 1.71 -48.24 -13.05
CA ILE A 159 1.53 -49.68 -12.83
C ILE A 159 0.15 -50.15 -13.31
N VAL A 160 -0.90 -49.37 -13.06
CA VAL A 160 -2.26 -49.69 -13.52
C VAL A 160 -2.37 -49.61 -15.03
N SER A 161 -1.69 -48.66 -15.69
CA SER A 161 -1.67 -48.52 -17.15
C SER A 161 -0.89 -49.60 -17.90
N LEU A 162 -0.07 -50.39 -17.20
CA LEU A 162 0.71 -51.50 -17.75
C LEU A 162 -0.01 -52.86 -17.66
N LYS A 163 -1.22 -52.90 -17.07
CA LYS A 163 -2.12 -54.06 -17.09
C LYS A 163 -3.16 -53.94 -18.19
#